data_AF-A0A2V5R7Z2-F1
#
_entry.id   AF-A0A2V5R7Z2-F1
#
_cell.length_a   1.000
_cell.length_b   1.000
_cell.length_c   1.000
_cell.angle_alpha   90.00
_cell.angle_beta   90.00
_cell.angle_gamma   90.00
#
_symmetry.space_group_name_H-M   'P 1'
#
loop_
_entity.id
_entity.type
_entity.pdbx_description
1 polymer ?
#
loop_
_entity_poly.entity_id
_entity_poly.type
_entity_poly.pdbx_seq_one_letter_code
_entity_poly.pdbx_strand_id
1 'polypeptide(L)'
;MKISNTRQSKHLAERRRRVADAIGLRDEILLIGAGEPVPLPEGTDQTYPFYAHPEYYYLTGIDSPGGVLAFDPRQRSSNRWVSFVPGVTEAEKMWEGRSI
;
A
#
# COMPACT_ATOMS: atom_id res chain seq x y z
N MET A 1 18.99 -8.59 -12.65
CA MET A 1 18.76 -7.59 -13.72
C MET A 1 17.50 -6.79 -13.36
N LYS A 2 17.64 -5.61 -12.72
CA LYS A 2 16.51 -4.78 -12.25
C LYS A 2 16.02 -3.87 -13.39
N ILE A 3 15.06 -4.35 -14.18
CA ILE A 3 14.37 -3.56 -15.20
C ILE A 3 12.93 -3.43 -14.74
N SER A 4 12.52 -2.26 -14.19
CA SER A 4 11.12 -1.75 -14.25
C SER A 4 10.75 -0.63 -13.24
N ASN A 5 11.64 0.23 -12.72
CA ASN A 5 11.19 1.19 -11.69
C ASN A 5 10.43 2.42 -12.25
N THR A 6 10.75 2.87 -13.47
CA THR A 6 10.25 4.15 -13.99
C THR A 6 8.86 4.07 -14.63
N ARG A 7 8.53 2.95 -15.29
CA ARG A 7 7.21 2.75 -15.95
C ARG A 7 6.11 2.45 -14.92
N GLN A 8 6.41 1.61 -13.94
CA GLN A 8 5.51 1.31 -12.82
C GLN A 8 5.14 2.59 -12.06
N SER A 9 6.13 3.45 -11.78
CA SER A 9 5.91 4.75 -11.13
C SER A 9 4.98 5.67 -11.92
N LYS A 10 5.07 5.70 -13.26
CA LYS A 10 4.17 6.50 -14.11
C LYS A 10 2.73 5.99 -14.05
N HIS A 11 2.52 4.68 -14.16
CA HIS A 11 1.17 4.10 -14.12
C HIS A 11 0.48 4.31 -12.77
N LEU A 12 1.23 4.22 -11.66
CA LEU A 12 0.69 4.49 -10.32
C LEU A 12 0.26 5.95 -10.18
N ALA A 13 1.04 6.90 -10.68
CA ALA A 13 0.67 8.32 -10.68
C ALA A 13 -0.62 8.59 -11.47
N GLU A 14 -0.77 7.98 -12.65
CA GLU A 14 -1.98 8.10 -13.48
C GLU A 14 -3.22 7.50 -12.81
N ARG A 15 -3.09 6.34 -12.15
CA ARG A 15 -4.17 5.72 -11.38
C ARG A 15 -4.62 6.62 -10.23
N ARG A 16 -3.65 7.11 -9.44
CA ARG A 16 -3.89 8.04 -8.33
C ARG A 16 -4.58 9.33 -8.79
N ARG A 17 -4.14 9.90 -9.92
CA ARG A 17 -4.80 11.09 -10.50
C ARG A 17 -6.26 10.79 -10.85
N ARG A 18 -6.53 9.71 -11.58
CA ARG A 18 -7.90 9.33 -11.97
C ARG A 18 -8.81 9.12 -10.76
N VAL A 19 -8.31 8.48 -9.71
CA VAL A 19 -9.09 8.25 -8.48
C VAL A 19 -9.32 9.55 -7.71
N ALA A 20 -8.31 10.40 -7.55
CA ALA A 20 -8.46 11.70 -6.91
C ALA A 20 -9.51 12.57 -7.61
N ASP A 21 -9.46 12.62 -8.94
CA ASP A 21 -10.39 13.40 -9.76
C ASP A 21 -11.82 12.84 -9.67
N ALA A 22 -11.98 11.52 -9.64
CA ALA A 22 -13.28 10.87 -9.59
C ALA A 22 -13.97 10.94 -8.21
N ILE A 23 -13.22 10.83 -7.11
CA ILE A 23 -13.78 10.93 -5.76
C ILE A 23 -14.16 12.39 -5.45
N GLY A 24 -13.36 13.37 -5.89
CA GLY A 24 -13.71 14.78 -5.77
C GLY A 24 -13.69 15.34 -4.34
N LEU A 25 -12.87 14.78 -3.44
CA LEU A 25 -12.68 15.27 -2.07
C LEU A 25 -12.07 16.67 -2.06
N ARG A 26 -12.46 17.48 -1.06
CA ARG A 26 -12.00 18.87 -0.93
C ARG A 26 -11.28 19.11 0.37
N ASP A 27 -11.86 18.63 1.46
CA ASP A 27 -11.39 18.84 2.82
C ASP A 27 -11.21 17.53 3.60
N GLU A 28 -11.63 16.41 3.01
CA GLU A 28 -11.57 15.08 3.61
C GLU A 28 -10.26 14.38 3.30
N ILE A 29 -9.73 13.66 4.30
CA ILE A 29 -8.59 12.76 4.11
C ILE A 29 -9.12 11.36 3.80
N LEU A 30 -8.63 10.76 2.72
CA LEU A 30 -8.90 9.36 2.39
C LEU A 30 -7.77 8.48 2.91
N LEU A 31 -8.13 7.44 3.65
CA LEU A 31 -7.23 6.40 4.12
C LEU A 31 -7.62 5.07 3.46
N ILE A 32 -6.63 4.38 2.92
CA ILE A 32 -6.80 3.08 2.28
C ILE A 32 -5.83 2.12 2.93
N GLY A 33 -6.36 1.11 3.63
CA GLY A 33 -5.56 0.08 4.30
C GLY A 33 -5.26 -1.10 3.37
N ALA A 34 -4.06 -1.68 3.52
CA ALA A 34 -3.65 -2.92 2.87
C ALA A 34 -4.35 -4.15 3.47
N GLY A 35 -4.81 -4.06 4.71
CA GLY A 35 -5.38 -5.18 5.45
C GLY A 35 -4.34 -5.91 6.30
N GLU A 36 -4.80 -6.95 6.99
CA GLU A 36 -3.99 -7.80 7.86
C GLU A 36 -4.11 -9.27 7.45
N PRO A 37 -3.12 -10.12 7.78
CA PRO A 37 -3.19 -11.56 7.52
C PRO A 37 -4.40 -12.19 8.22
N VAL A 38 -5.10 -13.08 7.50
CA VAL A 38 -6.27 -13.79 8.03
C VAL A 38 -5.80 -15.10 8.67
N PRO A 39 -6.08 -15.35 9.97
CA PRO A 39 -5.67 -16.59 10.62
C PRO A 39 -6.46 -17.79 10.10
N LEU A 40 -5.82 -18.96 10.10
CA LEU A 40 -6.54 -20.23 9.90
C LEU A 40 -7.49 -20.49 11.09
N PRO A 41 -8.65 -21.10 10.88
CA PRO A 41 -9.67 -21.29 11.92
C PRO A 41 -9.24 -22.24 13.05
N GLU A 42 -8.12 -22.94 12.90
CA GLU A 42 -7.62 -23.98 13.80
C GLU A 42 -6.98 -23.42 15.10
N GLY A 43 -6.83 -22.10 15.22
CA GLY A 43 -6.22 -21.46 16.39
C GLY A 43 -4.70 -21.62 16.47
N THR A 44 -4.05 -21.95 15.35
CA THR A 44 -2.60 -21.99 15.21
C THR A 44 -2.05 -20.59 14.91
N ASP A 45 -0.73 -20.46 14.83
CA ASP A 45 -0.03 -19.25 14.39
C ASP A 45 -0.02 -19.07 12.85
N GLN A 46 -0.70 -19.96 12.12
CA GLN A 46 -0.72 -19.95 10.66
C GLN A 46 -1.78 -19.00 10.11
N THR A 47 -1.47 -18.40 8.96
CA THR A 47 -2.34 -17.50 8.22
C THR A 47 -2.51 -17.97 6.78
N TYR A 48 -3.60 -17.57 6.14
CA TYR A 48 -3.72 -17.68 4.68
C TYR A 48 -2.66 -16.80 4.00
N PRO A 49 -2.24 -17.12 2.75
CA PRO A 49 -1.39 -16.23 1.99
C PRO A 49 -1.95 -14.81 1.97
N PHE A 50 -1.11 -13.85 2.36
CA PHE A 50 -1.51 -12.45 2.38
C PHE A 50 -1.59 -11.91 0.95
N TYR A 51 -2.67 -11.18 0.68
CA TYR A 51 -2.82 -10.32 -0.48
C TYR A 51 -3.41 -9.00 0.00
N ALA A 52 -2.74 -7.90 -0.30
CA ALA A 52 -3.23 -6.59 0.05
C ALA A 52 -4.59 -6.32 -0.60
N HIS A 53 -5.41 -5.51 0.07
CA HIS A 53 -6.71 -5.09 -0.48
C HIS A 53 -6.56 -4.53 -1.90
N PRO A 54 -7.45 -4.89 -2.84
CA PRO A 54 -7.31 -4.53 -4.24
C PRO A 54 -7.17 -3.02 -4.48
N GLU A 55 -7.90 -2.19 -3.72
CA GLU A 55 -7.85 -0.73 -3.80
C GLU A 55 -6.49 -0.20 -3.39
N TYR A 56 -5.92 -0.74 -2.30
CA TYR A 56 -4.58 -0.41 -1.84
C TYR A 56 -3.55 -0.81 -2.90
N TYR A 57 -3.55 -2.08 -3.31
CA TYR A 57 -2.58 -2.61 -4.27
C TYR A 57 -2.66 -1.90 -5.62
N TYR A 58 -3.87 -1.56 -6.09
CA TYR A 58 -4.06 -0.83 -7.33
C TYR A 58 -3.37 0.54 -7.32
N LEU A 59 -3.37 1.23 -6.17
CA LEU A 59 -2.84 2.57 -5.99
C LEU A 59 -1.40 2.61 -5.48
N THR A 60 -0.91 1.56 -4.82
CA THR A 60 0.46 1.50 -4.27
C THR A 60 1.37 0.59 -5.07
N GLY A 61 0.85 -0.50 -5.64
CA GLY A 61 1.62 -1.62 -6.15
C GLY A 61 2.37 -2.39 -5.05
N ILE A 62 2.04 -2.14 -3.78
CA ILE A 62 2.72 -2.70 -2.60
C ILE A 62 1.85 -3.80 -2.02
N ASP A 63 2.47 -4.94 -1.75
CA ASP A 63 1.85 -6.07 -1.08
C ASP A 63 2.49 -6.24 0.30
N SER A 64 2.08 -5.39 1.24
CA SER A 64 2.64 -5.36 2.60
C SER A 64 1.51 -5.24 3.63
N PRO A 65 1.37 -6.20 4.56
CA PRO A 65 0.44 -6.12 5.67
C PRO A 65 0.58 -4.83 6.47
N GLY A 66 -0.54 -4.30 6.98
CA GLY A 66 -0.57 -3.09 7.79
C GLY A 66 -0.19 -1.80 7.05
N GLY A 67 0.03 -1.85 5.74
CA GLY A 67 0.27 -0.67 4.91
C GLY A 67 -0.96 0.25 4.86
N VAL A 68 -0.74 1.56 4.83
CA VAL A 68 -1.79 2.58 4.70
C VAL A 68 -1.38 3.62 3.67
N LEU A 69 -2.24 3.86 2.69
CA LEU A 69 -2.11 4.96 1.74
C LEU A 69 -3.05 6.07 2.16
N ALA A 70 -2.50 7.26 2.39
CA ALA A 70 -3.24 8.47 2.69
C ALA A 70 -3.29 9.39 1.47
N PHE A 71 -4.45 10.03 1.27
CA PHE A 71 -4.63 11.12 0.32
C PHE A 71 -5.23 12.34 1.00
N ASP A 72 -4.57 13.49 0.85
CA ASP A 72 -5.02 14.78 1.35
C ASP A 72 -5.20 15.76 0.17
N PRO A 73 -6.45 16.15 -0.18
CA PRO A 73 -6.72 17.05 -1.29
C PRO A 73 -6.15 18.46 -1.10
N ARG A 74 -5.87 18.89 0.14
CA ARG A 74 -5.36 20.24 0.46
C ARG A 74 -3.84 20.36 0.31
N GLN A 75 -3.12 19.24 0.25
CA GLN A 75 -1.69 19.28 -0.03
C GLN A 75 -1.42 19.73 -1.46
N ARG A 76 -0.61 20.78 -1.60
CA ARG A 76 -0.35 21.49 -2.86
C ARG A 76 0.77 20.88 -3.73
N SER A 77 1.44 19.81 -3.28
CA SER A 77 2.62 19.24 -3.95
C SER A 77 2.47 17.75 -4.30
N SER A 78 3.54 17.14 -4.80
CA SER A 78 3.64 15.69 -5.06
C SER A 78 3.39 14.80 -3.83
N ASN A 79 3.39 15.36 -2.61
CA ASN A 79 3.13 14.62 -1.37
C ASN A 79 1.64 14.41 -1.08
N ARG A 80 0.74 14.85 -1.97
CA ARG A 80 -0.71 14.66 -1.87
C ARG A 80 -1.13 13.21 -1.58
N TRP A 81 -0.30 12.26 -1.97
CA TRP A 81 -0.39 10.84 -1.64
C TRP A 81 0.80 10.43 -0.77
N VAL A 82 0.55 9.85 0.41
CA VAL A 82 1.59 9.41 1.35
C VAL A 82 1.38 7.94 1.71
N SER A 83 2.42 7.12 1.55
CA SER A 83 2.39 5.70 1.92
C SER A 83 3.09 5.50 3.26
N PHE A 84 2.37 4.90 4.20
CA PHE A 84 2.90 4.40 5.46
C PHE A 84 2.98 2.88 5.33
N VAL A 85 4.17 2.31 5.43
CA VAL A 85 4.36 0.85 5.40
C VAL A 85 5.10 0.49 6.68
N PRO A 86 4.70 -0.59 7.38
CA PRO A 86 5.44 -1.05 8.55
C PRO A 86 6.92 -1.24 8.21
N GLY A 87 7.79 -0.78 9.11
CA GLY A 87 9.21 -1.02 8.98
C GLY A 87 9.49 -2.52 9.08
N VAL A 88 10.33 -3.04 8.19
CA VAL A 88 10.72 -4.45 8.24
C VAL A 88 11.52 -4.71 9.53
N THR A 89 11.01 -5.60 10.36
CA THR A 89 11.65 -6.05 11.59
C THR A 89 12.84 -6.97 11.30
N GLU A 90 13.76 -7.09 12.25
CA GLU A 90 14.90 -8.02 12.11
C GLU A 90 14.44 -9.48 11.97
N ALA A 91 13.33 -9.86 12.61
CA ALA A 91 12.72 -11.17 12.45
C ALA A 91 12.23 -11.38 11.01
N GLU A 92 11.51 -10.43 10.43
CA GLU A 92 11.03 -10.52 9.04
C GLU A 92 12.18 -10.53 8.02
N LYS A 93 13.29 -9.81 8.27
CA LYS A 93 14.48 -9.91 7.41
C LYS A 93 15.08 -11.32 7.44
N MET A 94 15.19 -11.90 8.63
CA MET A 94 15.85 -13.17 8.85
C MET A 94 15.00 -14.38 8.43
N TRP A 95 13.70 -14.34 8.73
CA TRP A 95 12.79 -15.48 8.56
C TRP A 95 11.91 -15.39 7.30
N GLU A 96 11.54 -14.17 6.88
CA GLU A 96 10.67 -13.94 5.72
C GLU A 96 11.44 -13.40 4.50
N GLY A 97 12.73 -13.07 4.67
CA GLY A 97 13.57 -12.52 3.61
C GLY A 97 13.13 -11.13 3.13
N ARG A 98 12.36 -10.40 3.93
CA ARG A 98 11.92 -9.04 3.58
C ARG A 98 13.11 -8.07 3.54
N SER A 99 13.08 -7.13 2.60
CA SER A 99 14.11 -6.10 2.45
C SER A 99 13.50 -4.71 2.34
N ILE A 100 14.23 -3.71 2.85
CA ILE A 100 13.97 -2.28 2.68
C ILE A 100 14.17 -1.81 1.24
#